data_AF-A0A1W9GFE9-F1
#
_entry.id   AF-A0A1W9GFE9-F1
#
_cell.length_a   1.000
_cell.length_b   1.000
_cell.length_c   1.000
_cell.angle_alpha   90.00
_cell.angle_beta   90.00
_cell.angle_gamma   90.00
#
_symmetry.space_group_name_H-M   'P 1'
#
loop_
_entity.id
_entity.type
_entity.pdbx_description
1 polymer ?
#
loop_
_entity_poly.entity_id
_entity_poly.type
_entity_poly.pdbx_seq_one_letter_code
_entity_poly.pdbx_strand_id
1 'polypeptide(L)'
;MARLSASILLVICLGDILGQMTWAEEPPTAQLLWQTSPPSPAIDHPSTTRKSWVLRDRDITLDLALLKILKDAGARPHPRIVIELFDRDRHELDITSTVSRHNDSAIVRGTFKPPSKGDFTFAINGNVLVGTLHLSDRLYKTEHIANGRLQLLEIDPEKFPPD
;
A
#
# COMPACT_ATOMS: atom_id res chain seq x y z
N MET A 1 -20.19 -9.59 85.93
CA MET A 1 -19.73 -8.31 86.50
C MET A 1 -18.84 -7.61 85.46
N ALA A 2 -19.07 -6.30 85.24
CA ALA A 2 -18.27 -5.26 84.53
C ALA A 2 -17.80 -5.55 83.07
N ARG A 3 -18.26 -4.90 81.99
CA ARG A 3 -18.24 -3.48 81.52
C ARG A 3 -16.84 -2.85 81.36
N LEU A 4 -16.52 -2.44 80.10
CA LEU A 4 -15.83 -1.22 79.60
C LEU A 4 -15.19 -1.55 78.23
N SER A 5 -15.74 -1.12 77.07
CA SER A 5 -15.48 0.16 76.36
C SER A 5 -13.99 0.43 76.12
N ALA A 6 -13.49 0.98 75.01
CA ALA A 6 -13.91 1.32 73.65
C ALA A 6 -12.63 1.90 73.00
N SER A 7 -12.36 1.70 71.71
CA SER A 7 -11.79 2.72 70.81
C SER A 7 -11.56 2.17 69.41
N ILE A 8 -12.13 2.92 68.47
CA ILE A 8 -12.10 2.79 67.01
C ILE A 8 -10.78 3.38 66.49
N LEU A 9 -10.15 2.74 65.51
CA LEU A 9 -9.35 3.46 64.51
C LEU A 9 -9.57 2.83 63.13
N LEU A 10 -10.36 3.57 62.37
CA LEU A 10 -10.66 3.46 60.96
C LEU A 10 -9.40 3.87 60.16
N VAL A 11 -8.91 3.00 59.26
CA VAL A 11 -8.04 3.43 58.15
C VAL A 11 -8.67 2.92 56.86
N ILE A 12 -9.41 3.82 56.23
CA ILE A 12 -9.81 3.72 54.83
C ILE A 12 -8.60 4.16 54.02
N CYS A 13 -7.95 3.25 53.32
CA CYS A 13 -7.09 3.60 52.20
C CYS A 13 -7.84 3.25 50.92
N LEU A 14 -8.44 4.29 50.33
CA LEU A 14 -8.80 4.37 48.93
C LEU A 14 -7.66 3.84 48.06
N GLY A 15 -7.99 2.95 47.13
CA GLY A 15 -7.15 2.53 46.03
C GLY A 15 -8.00 2.30 44.80
N ASP A 16 -8.80 3.31 44.45
CA ASP A 16 -9.56 3.38 43.22
C ASP A 16 -8.63 3.67 42.02
N ILE A 17 -8.89 2.94 40.94
CA ILE A 17 -8.65 3.32 39.52
C ILE A 17 -7.21 3.23 38.99
N LEU A 18 -6.95 2.14 38.27
CA LEU A 18 -6.34 2.19 36.93
C LEU A 18 -6.86 0.95 36.17
N GLY A 19 -7.89 1.01 35.33
CA GLY A 19 -8.09 2.04 34.32
C GLY A 19 -7.15 1.78 33.14
N GLN A 20 -7.49 0.77 32.34
CA GLN A 20 -7.13 0.61 30.92
C GLN A 20 -5.63 0.66 30.54
N MET A 21 -5.08 -0.51 30.23
CA MET A 21 -4.22 -0.65 29.06
C MET A 21 -4.68 -1.89 28.28
N THR A 22 -5.88 -1.80 27.72
CA THR A 22 -6.13 -2.46 26.44
C THR A 22 -5.26 -1.67 25.47
N TRP A 23 -4.06 -2.20 25.22
CA TRP A 23 -3.23 -1.75 24.11
C TRP A 23 -3.95 -2.25 22.86
N ALA A 24 -5.03 -1.56 22.48
CA ALA A 24 -5.47 -1.59 21.10
C ALA A 24 -4.33 -0.88 20.36
N GLU A 25 -3.35 -1.68 19.92
CA GLU A 25 -2.37 -1.24 18.94
C GLU A 25 -3.22 -0.71 17.78
N GLU A 26 -3.26 0.62 17.64
CA GLU A 26 -3.99 1.24 16.54
C GLU A 26 -3.46 0.57 15.26
N PRO A 27 -4.34 -0.03 14.45
CA PRO A 27 -3.88 -0.81 13.32
C PRO A 27 -2.95 0.07 12.47
N PRO A 28 -1.75 -0.43 12.09
CA PRO A 28 -0.75 0.37 11.40
C PRO A 28 -1.38 1.16 10.26
N THR A 29 -1.19 2.48 10.24
CA THR A 29 -1.74 3.34 9.21
C THR A 29 -1.33 2.83 7.83
N ALA A 30 -2.32 2.66 6.95
CA ALA A 30 -2.05 2.21 5.59
C ALA A 30 -1.18 3.22 4.85
N GLN A 31 -0.09 2.73 4.27
CA GLN A 31 0.87 3.53 3.51
C GLN A 31 0.59 3.34 2.01
N LEU A 32 0.54 4.45 1.29
CA LEU A 32 0.15 4.48 -0.11
C LEU A 32 1.39 4.33 -1.01
N LEU A 33 1.46 3.24 -1.77
CA LEU A 33 2.62 2.94 -2.63
C LEU A 33 2.85 3.98 -3.74
N TRP A 34 1.75 4.55 -4.25
CA TRP A 34 1.80 5.64 -5.20
C TRP A 34 0.59 6.55 -5.09
N GLN A 35 0.78 7.81 -5.42
CA GLN A 35 -0.29 8.81 -5.49
C GLN A 35 -0.37 9.42 -6.88
N THR A 36 -1.55 9.95 -7.22
CA THR A 36 -1.72 10.72 -8.46
C THR A 36 -0.77 11.92 -8.45
N SER A 37 0.00 12.08 -9.53
CA SER A 37 0.92 13.21 -9.67
C SER A 37 0.12 14.49 -9.87
N PRO A 38 0.51 15.62 -9.25
CA PRO A 38 -0.12 16.90 -9.56
C PRO A 38 0.06 17.23 -11.05
N PRO A 39 -0.90 17.93 -11.67
CA PRO A 39 -0.77 18.33 -13.06
C PRO A 39 0.50 19.17 -13.22
N SER A 40 1.45 18.67 -14.01
CA SER A 40 2.64 19.43 -14.37
C SER A 40 2.22 20.61 -15.25
N PRO A 41 2.81 21.81 -15.10
CA PRO A 41 2.62 22.87 -16.09
C PRO A 41 2.98 22.30 -17.46
N ALA A 42 2.04 22.43 -18.40
CA ALA A 42 2.12 21.89 -19.74
C ALA A 42 3.31 22.52 -20.48
N ILE A 43 4.48 21.89 -20.38
CA ILE A 43 5.44 21.93 -21.47
C ILE A 43 4.85 20.95 -22.48
N ASP A 44 4.48 21.44 -23.67
CA ASP A 44 3.95 20.71 -24.82
C ASP A 44 4.67 19.37 -25.01
N HIS A 45 4.24 18.34 -24.27
CA HIS A 45 4.63 16.99 -24.57
C HIS A 45 3.71 16.59 -25.71
N PRO A 46 4.23 16.24 -26.89
CA PRO A 46 3.39 15.67 -27.93
C PRO A 46 2.60 14.54 -27.28
N SER A 47 1.27 14.64 -27.30
CA SER A 47 0.39 13.59 -26.85
C SER A 47 0.83 12.31 -27.56
N THR A 48 1.56 11.46 -26.84
CA THR A 48 2.00 10.18 -27.38
C THR A 48 0.74 9.52 -27.88
N THR A 49 0.72 9.12 -29.16
CA THR A 49 -0.46 8.51 -29.78
C THR A 49 -0.95 7.42 -28.84
N ARG A 50 -2.08 7.69 -28.20
CA ARG A 50 -2.60 6.84 -27.14
C ARG A 50 -2.83 5.45 -27.73
N LYS A 51 -2.15 4.46 -27.17
CA LYS A 51 -2.30 3.06 -27.56
C LYS A 51 -3.79 2.70 -27.58
N SER A 52 -4.28 2.05 -28.63
CA SER A 52 -5.72 1.76 -28.83
C SER A 52 -6.34 0.87 -27.75
N TRP A 53 -5.51 0.15 -27.01
CA TRP A 53 -5.88 -0.72 -25.89
C TRP A 53 -5.83 -0.03 -24.52
N VAL A 54 -5.52 1.26 -24.43
CA VAL A 54 -5.47 2.00 -23.16
C VAL A 54 -6.81 2.72 -22.93
N LEU A 55 -7.59 2.26 -21.94
CA LEU A 55 -8.90 2.80 -21.55
C LEU A 55 -8.82 4.07 -20.73
N ARG A 56 -7.82 4.19 -19.84
CA ARG A 56 -7.51 5.39 -19.06
C ARG A 56 -6.03 5.40 -18.71
N ASP A 57 -5.48 6.58 -18.51
CA ASP A 57 -4.11 6.78 -18.07
C ASP A 57 -4.02 7.95 -17.08
N ARG A 58 -3.07 7.87 -16.13
CA ARG A 58 -2.73 8.98 -15.24
C ARG A 58 -1.28 8.88 -14.78
N ASP A 59 -0.65 10.04 -14.59
CA ASP A 59 0.66 10.10 -13.98
C ASP A 59 0.58 9.82 -12.48
N ILE A 60 1.52 9.02 -11.98
CA ILE A 60 1.63 8.65 -10.56
C ILE A 60 3.05 8.90 -10.05
N THR A 61 3.19 9.07 -8.75
CA THR A 61 4.48 9.23 -8.06
C THR A 61 4.61 8.15 -6.99
N LEU A 62 5.71 7.40 -7.05
CA LEU A 62 6.02 6.32 -6.11
C LEU A 62 6.48 6.87 -4.76
N ASP A 63 6.10 6.16 -3.69
CA ASP A 63 6.80 6.23 -2.42
C ASP A 63 8.08 5.38 -2.50
N LEU A 64 9.23 6.05 -2.53
CA LEU A 64 10.53 5.40 -2.64
C LEU A 64 10.94 4.63 -1.39
N ALA A 65 10.43 5.02 -0.20
CA ALA A 65 10.70 4.29 1.03
C ALA A 65 9.95 2.95 1.03
N LEU A 66 8.68 2.95 0.61
CA LEU A 66 7.92 1.72 0.41
C LEU A 66 8.52 0.85 -0.69
N LEU A 67 9.00 1.46 -1.79
CA LEU A 67 9.67 0.71 -2.85
C LEU A 67 10.91 -0.03 -2.33
N LYS A 68 11.69 0.61 -1.46
CA LYS A 68 12.86 -0.01 -0.83
C LYS A 68 12.45 -1.20 0.06
N ILE A 69 11.38 -1.05 0.84
CA ILE A 69 10.83 -2.14 1.67
C ILE A 69 10.38 -3.31 0.79
N LEU A 70 9.63 -3.04 -0.28
CA LEU A 70 9.14 -4.07 -1.21
C LEU A 70 10.27 -4.86 -1.89
N LYS A 71 11.42 -4.22 -2.13
CA LYS A 71 12.59 -4.86 -2.74
C LYS A 71 13.34 -5.80 -1.79
N ASP A 72 13.20 -5.61 -0.49
CA ASP A 72 13.93 -6.38 0.51
C ASP A 72 13.11 -7.62 0.93
N ALA A 73 13.54 -8.80 0.46
CA ALA A 73 12.88 -10.06 0.80
C ALA A 73 12.88 -10.37 2.31
N GLY A 74 13.80 -9.76 3.07
CA GLY A 74 13.91 -9.89 4.53
C GLY A 74 13.07 -8.88 5.31
N ALA A 75 12.47 -7.86 4.68
CA ALA A 75 11.75 -6.77 5.35
C ALA A 75 10.34 -7.14 5.85
N ARG A 76 10.15 -8.38 6.32
CA ARG A 76 8.88 -8.87 6.85
C ARG A 76 8.83 -8.72 8.39
N PRO A 77 7.66 -8.38 8.98
CA PRO A 77 6.38 -8.13 8.31
C PRO A 77 6.37 -6.79 7.55
N HIS A 78 5.74 -6.79 6.37
CA HIS A 78 5.54 -5.55 5.62
C HIS A 78 4.53 -4.64 6.35
N PRO A 79 4.67 -3.30 6.26
CA PRO A 79 3.60 -2.41 6.69
C PRO A 79 2.34 -2.65 5.86
N ARG A 80 1.21 -2.12 6.32
CA ARG A 80 -0.03 -2.13 5.56
C ARG A 80 0.13 -1.27 4.30
N ILE A 81 0.33 -1.89 3.15
CA ILE A 81 0.56 -1.19 1.87
C ILE A 81 -0.73 -1.19 1.06
N VAL A 82 -1.13 -0.02 0.58
CA VAL A 82 -2.28 0.18 -0.30
C VAL A 82 -1.87 0.83 -1.61
N ILE A 83 -2.65 0.61 -2.65
CA ILE A 83 -2.57 1.33 -3.92
C ILE A 83 -3.90 2.04 -4.18
N GLU A 84 -3.83 3.12 -4.94
CA GLU A 84 -5.02 3.77 -5.50
C GLU A 84 -5.09 3.49 -7.01
N LEU A 85 -6.28 3.11 -7.49
CA LEU A 85 -6.59 2.97 -8.92
C LEU A 85 -7.51 4.11 -9.38
N PHE A 86 -8.09 4.01 -10.58
CA PHE A 86 -8.84 5.11 -11.20
C PHE A 86 -10.21 5.41 -10.55
N ASP A 87 -10.77 4.47 -9.80
CA ASP A 87 -11.98 4.64 -8.99
C ASP A 87 -11.73 5.44 -7.70
N ARG A 88 -10.45 5.72 -7.38
CA ARG A 88 -10.00 6.33 -6.12
C ARG A 88 -10.20 5.45 -4.89
N ASP A 89 -10.58 4.19 -5.09
CA ASP A 89 -10.62 3.22 -4.02
C ASP A 89 -9.20 2.78 -3.66
N ARG A 90 -9.01 2.46 -2.38
CA ARG A 90 -7.74 1.98 -1.85
C ARG A 90 -7.76 0.47 -1.76
N HIS A 91 -6.88 -0.18 -2.51
CA HIS A 91 -6.75 -1.64 -2.52
C HIS A 91 -5.51 -2.03 -1.72
N GLU A 92 -5.72 -2.81 -0.66
CA GLU A 92 -4.62 -3.31 0.17
C GLU A 92 -3.95 -4.51 -0.49
N LEU A 93 -2.63 -4.48 -0.51
CA LEU A 93 -1.80 -5.53 -1.07
C LEU A 93 -1.51 -6.60 -0.01
N ASP A 94 -1.59 -7.85 -0.41
CA ASP A 94 -1.09 -9.01 0.33
C ASP A 94 0.13 -9.58 -0.41
N ILE A 95 1.32 -9.31 0.14
CA ILE A 95 2.59 -9.66 -0.51
C ILE A 95 2.95 -11.10 -0.18
N THR A 96 2.73 -11.98 -1.15
CA THR A 96 2.99 -13.41 -0.98
C THR A 96 4.46 -13.75 -1.25
N SER A 97 5.12 -13.08 -2.21
CA SER A 97 6.50 -13.37 -2.57
C SER A 97 7.29 -12.13 -2.96
N THR A 98 8.54 -12.07 -2.52
CA THR A 98 9.54 -11.09 -2.95
C THR A 98 10.80 -11.86 -3.32
N VAL A 99 11.23 -11.77 -4.57
CA VAL A 99 12.48 -12.36 -5.06
C VAL A 99 13.44 -11.22 -5.39
N SER A 100 14.29 -10.89 -4.42
CA SER A 100 15.36 -9.90 -4.57
C SER A 100 16.54 -10.48 -5.35
N ARG A 101 17.21 -9.64 -6.14
CA ARG A 101 18.42 -9.99 -6.88
C ARG A 101 19.55 -9.04 -6.49
N HIS A 102 20.78 -9.50 -6.64
CA HIS A 102 22.01 -8.76 -6.29
C HIS A 102 22.21 -7.45 -7.05
N ASN A 103 21.50 -7.23 -8.15
CA ASN A 103 21.59 -6.05 -9.02
C ASN A 103 20.53 -4.98 -8.69
N ASP A 104 20.13 -4.87 -7.42
CA ASP A 104 19.12 -3.90 -6.97
C ASP A 104 17.75 -4.03 -7.67
N SER A 105 17.44 -5.24 -8.13
CA SER A 105 16.15 -5.58 -8.72
C SER A 105 15.38 -6.58 -7.87
N ALA A 106 14.05 -6.53 -7.94
CA ALA A 106 13.18 -7.46 -7.24
C ALA A 106 11.93 -7.75 -8.06
N ILE A 107 11.43 -8.98 -7.97
CA ILE A 107 10.08 -9.33 -8.44
C ILE A 107 9.21 -9.54 -7.20
N VAL A 108 8.16 -8.74 -7.07
CA VAL A 108 7.18 -8.81 -5.99
C VAL A 108 5.89 -9.34 -6.56
N ARG A 109 5.28 -10.33 -5.89
CA ARG A 109 4.01 -10.93 -6.28
C ARG A 109 3.09 -10.98 -5.08
N GLY A 110 1.80 -10.91 -5.35
CA GLY A 110 0.80 -10.94 -4.30
C GLY A 110 -0.61 -10.95 -4.83
N THR A 111 -1.53 -10.85 -3.89
CA THR A 111 -2.98 -10.72 -4.15
C THR A 111 -3.52 -9.48 -3.47
N PHE A 112 -4.75 -9.11 -3.76
CA PHE A 112 -5.44 -8.07 -3.00
C PHE A 112 -6.12 -8.65 -1.76
N LYS A 113 -6.06 -7.93 -0.63
CA LYS A 113 -6.87 -8.29 0.53
C LYS A 113 -8.35 -7.98 0.27
N PRO A 114 -9.28 -8.74 0.88
CA PRO A 114 -10.71 -8.46 0.80
C PRO A 114 -11.03 -6.99 1.18
N PRO A 115 -12.03 -6.36 0.52
CA PRO A 115 -13.01 -6.97 -0.38
C PRO A 115 -12.52 -7.15 -1.83
N SER A 116 -11.33 -6.64 -2.14
CA SER A 116 -10.74 -6.72 -3.48
C SER A 116 -10.28 -8.14 -3.81
N LYS A 117 -10.36 -8.53 -5.08
CA LYS A 117 -9.98 -9.86 -5.56
C LYS A 117 -9.13 -9.76 -6.82
N GLY A 118 -8.05 -10.53 -6.84
CA GLY A 118 -7.13 -10.60 -7.96
C GLY A 118 -5.68 -10.64 -7.49
N ASP A 119 -4.77 -10.46 -8.44
CA ASP A 119 -3.33 -10.61 -8.25
C ASP A 119 -2.55 -9.44 -8.83
N PHE A 120 -1.31 -9.31 -8.39
CA PHE A 120 -0.38 -8.35 -8.95
C PHE A 120 1.02 -8.94 -9.05
N THR A 121 1.78 -8.42 -10.01
CA THR A 121 3.21 -8.62 -10.13
C THR A 121 3.89 -7.28 -10.37
N PHE A 122 4.87 -6.95 -9.54
CA PHE A 122 5.74 -5.79 -9.73
C PHE A 122 7.16 -6.25 -10.03
N ALA A 123 7.72 -5.73 -11.10
CA ALA A 123 9.14 -5.76 -11.38
C ALA A 123 9.75 -4.41 -10.97
N ILE A 124 10.67 -4.46 -10.01
CA ILE A 124 11.34 -3.28 -9.48
C ILE A 124 12.82 -3.36 -9.87
N ASN A 125 13.38 -2.28 -10.41
CA ASN A 125 14.79 -2.16 -10.76
C ASN A 125 15.29 -0.76 -10.38
N GLY A 126 16.16 -0.63 -9.37
CA GLY A 126 16.48 0.69 -8.83
C GLY A 126 15.24 1.35 -8.23
N ASN A 127 14.90 2.54 -8.75
CA ASN A 127 13.69 3.30 -8.41
C ASN A 127 12.56 3.12 -9.43
N VAL A 128 12.74 2.21 -10.39
CA VAL A 128 11.79 1.95 -11.47
C VAL A 128 10.88 0.80 -11.06
N LEU A 129 9.58 1.06 -10.97
CA LEU A 129 8.54 0.02 -10.84
C LEU A 129 7.78 -0.12 -12.15
N VAL A 130 7.69 -1.35 -12.65
CA VAL A 130 6.76 -1.77 -13.73
C VAL A 130 5.85 -2.83 -13.14
N GLY A 131 4.55 -2.68 -13.33
CA GLY A 131 3.55 -3.50 -12.67
C GLY A 131 2.48 -3.99 -13.60
N THR A 132 1.97 -5.18 -13.31
CA THR A 132 0.74 -5.73 -13.89
C THR A 132 -0.17 -6.09 -12.73
N LEU A 133 -1.42 -5.63 -12.78
CA LEU A 133 -2.41 -5.90 -11.75
C LEU A 133 -3.70 -6.37 -12.41
N HIS A 134 -4.19 -7.53 -11.99
CA HIS A 134 -5.52 -8.02 -12.30
C HIS A 134 -6.40 -7.76 -11.09
N LEU A 135 -7.44 -6.93 -11.26
CA LEU A 135 -8.41 -6.66 -10.23
C LEU A 135 -9.81 -6.92 -10.80
N SER A 136 -10.47 -7.96 -10.29
CA SER A 136 -11.74 -8.46 -10.84
C SER A 136 -11.62 -8.75 -12.35
N ASP A 137 -12.32 -8.00 -13.20
CA ASP A 137 -12.34 -8.09 -14.66
C ASP A 137 -11.43 -7.05 -15.35
N ARG A 138 -10.66 -6.29 -14.57
CA ARG A 138 -9.88 -5.15 -15.06
C ARG A 138 -8.39 -5.42 -15.01
N LEU A 139 -7.70 -5.00 -16.07
CA LEU A 139 -6.25 -5.09 -16.18
C LEU A 139 -5.65 -3.69 -16.04
N TYR A 140 -4.73 -3.55 -15.09
CA TYR A 140 -3.95 -2.34 -14.90
C TYR A 140 -2.48 -2.61 -15.11
N LYS A 141 -1.76 -1.62 -15.67
CA LYS A 141 -0.31 -1.66 -15.80
C LYS A 141 0.30 -0.36 -15.29
N THR A 142 1.51 -0.45 -14.77
CA THR A 142 2.34 0.74 -14.55
C THR A 142 3.53 0.70 -15.49
N GLU A 143 3.81 1.81 -16.17
CA GLU A 143 4.93 1.94 -17.11
C GLU A 143 5.71 3.24 -16.91
N HIS A 144 7.01 3.18 -17.12
CA HIS A 144 7.85 4.37 -17.13
C HIS A 144 7.71 5.07 -18.47
N ILE A 145 7.43 6.37 -18.42
CA ILE A 145 7.41 7.24 -19.58
C ILE A 145 8.65 8.14 -19.57
N ALA A 146 8.83 8.93 -20.63
CA ALA A 146 9.97 9.83 -20.75
C ALA A 146 10.13 10.73 -19.51
N ASN A 147 11.37 11.11 -19.22
CA ASN A 147 11.78 11.93 -18.07
C ASN A 147 11.59 11.24 -16.71
N GLY A 148 11.58 9.90 -16.67
CA GLY A 148 11.56 9.13 -15.41
C GLY A 148 10.23 9.22 -14.66
N ARG A 149 9.15 9.61 -15.34
CA ARG A 149 7.81 9.66 -14.77
C ARG A 149 7.18 8.26 -14.87
N LEU A 150 6.27 7.98 -13.94
CA LEU A 150 5.52 6.73 -13.91
C LEU A 150 4.06 7.00 -14.27
N GLN A 151 3.50 6.15 -15.10
CA GLN A 151 2.09 6.22 -15.49
C GLN A 151 1.37 4.97 -15.02
N LEU A 152 0.15 5.13 -14.51
CA LEU A 152 -0.82 4.06 -14.31
C LEU A 152 -1.74 4.02 -15.54
N LEU A 153 -1.95 2.83 -16.08
CA LEU A 153 -2.80 2.56 -17.23
C LEU A 153 -3.90 1.58 -16.83
N GLU A 154 -5.11 1.83 -17.30
CA GLU A 154 -6.16 0.82 -17.40
C GLU A 154 -6.22 0.32 -18.84
N ILE A 155 -6.20 -0.99 -18.99
CA ILE A 155 -6.08 -1.68 -20.27
C ILE A 155 -7.40 -2.35 -20.62
N ASP A 156 -7.77 -2.27 -21.90
CA ASP A 156 -8.82 -3.07 -22.51
C ASP A 156 -8.24 -4.47 -22.81
N PRO A 157 -8.60 -5.52 -22.05
CA PRO A 157 -8.02 -6.84 -22.23
C PRO A 157 -8.37 -7.46 -23.59
N GLU A 158 -9.48 -7.06 -24.23
CA GLU A 158 -9.88 -7.59 -25.54
C GLU A 158 -9.04 -7.03 -26.69
N LYS A 159 -8.47 -5.83 -26.49
CA LYS A 159 -7.61 -5.15 -27.49
C LYS A 159 -6.13 -5.25 -27.16
N PHE A 160 -5.78 -5.79 -26.00
CA PHE A 160 -4.38 -5.91 -25.59
C PHE A 160 -3.68 -6.95 -26.47
N PRO A 161 -2.58 -6.60 -27.15
CA PRO A 161 -1.86 -7.56 -27.97
C PRO A 161 -1.31 -8.71 -27.13
N PRO A 162 -1.27 -9.95 -27.66
CA PRO A 162 -0.60 -11.04 -26.99
C PRO A 162 0.90 -10.77 -26.84
N ASP A 163 1.48 -11.19 -25.72
CA ASP A 163 2.92 -11.10 -25.43
C ASP A 163 3.76 -12.06 -26.30
#